data_AF-A0A1I2NIJ7-F1
#
_entry.id   AF-A0A1I2NIJ7-F1
#
_cell.length_a   1.000
_cell.length_b   1.000
_cell.length_c   1.000
_cell.angle_alpha   90.00
_cell.angle_beta   90.00
_cell.angle_gamma   90.00
#
_symmetry.space_group_name_H-M   'P 1'
#
loop_
_entity.id
_entity.type
_entity.pdbx_description
1 polymer ?
#
loop_
_entity_poly.entity_id
_entity_poly.type
_entity_poly.pdbx_seq_one_letter_code
_entity_poly.pdbx_strand_id
1 'polypeptide(L)' 'SAVYDSVVPELRKRPAIKAIVHFDTKRDNQGDRDISIDSTPASLAAFKKLAANPIFNVKLS' A
#
# COMPACT_ATOMS: atom_id res chain seq x y z
N SER A 1 -3.01 -1.04 -9.62
CA SER A 1 -1.62 -0.54 -9.74
C SER A 1 -0.67 -1.70 -9.47
N ALA A 2 0.32 -1.92 -10.34
CA ALA A 2 1.30 -3.01 -10.19
C ALA A 2 2.08 -2.95 -8.86
N VAL A 3 2.18 -1.77 -8.24
CA VAL A 3 2.89 -1.55 -6.97
C VAL A 3 2.24 -2.28 -5.79
N TYR A 4 0.89 -2.33 -5.72
CA TYR A 4 0.22 -2.93 -4.56
C TYR A 4 0.24 -4.46 -4.55
N ASP A 5 0.37 -5.08 -5.73
CA ASP A 5 0.38 -6.54 -5.85
C ASP A 5 1.65 -7.17 -5.24
N SER A 6 2.76 -6.42 -5.13
CA SER A 6 4.01 -6.90 -4.54
C SER A 6 4.08 -6.77 -3.01
N VAL A 7 3.20 -5.97 -2.38
CA VAL A 7 3.31 -5.65 -0.95
C VAL A 7 3.16 -6.89 -0.06
N VAL A 8 2.13 -7.71 -0.29
CA VAL A 8 1.87 -8.90 0.54
C VAL A 8 3.00 -9.95 0.42
N PRO A 9 3.47 -10.31 -0.79
CA PRO A 9 4.66 -11.16 -0.94
C PRO A 9 5.88 -10.64 -0.18
N GLU A 10 6.14 -9.34 -0.22
CA GLU A 10 7.31 -8.75 0.46
C GLU A 10 7.14 -8.71 1.98
N LEU A 11 5.93 -8.46 2.50
CA LEU A 11 5.66 -8.52 3.94
C LEU A 11 5.84 -9.93 4.51
N ARG A 12 5.39 -10.96 3.78
CA ARG A 12 5.56 -12.37 4.22
C ARG A 12 7.02 -12.77 4.41
N LYS A 13 7.94 -12.18 3.65
CA LYS A 13 9.38 -12.41 3.78
C LYS A 13 9.99 -11.70 5.01
N ARG A 14 9.26 -10.78 5.65
CA ARG A 14 9.77 -9.87 6.69
C ARG A 14 8.84 -9.88 7.92
N PRO A 15 8.77 -11.00 8.68
CA PRO A 15 7.82 -11.15 9.80
C PRO A 15 8.02 -10.17 10.97
N ALA A 16 9.18 -9.50 11.01
CA ALA A 16 9.46 -8.45 11.99
C ALA A 16 8.72 -7.12 11.70
N ILE A 17 8.30 -6.88 10.45
CA ILE A 17 7.53 -5.67 10.10
C ILE A 17 6.13 -5.80 10.71
N LYS A 18 5.74 -4.82 11.52
CA LYS A 18 4.43 -4.77 12.20
C LYS A 18 3.48 -3.71 11.65
N ALA A 19 3.99 -2.80 10.84
CA ALA A 19 3.21 -1.75 10.20
C ALA A 19 3.89 -1.30 8.91
N ILE A 20 3.11 -0.76 8.00
CA ILE A 20 3.57 -0.04 6.81
C ILE A 20 2.81 1.27 6.72
N VAL A 21 3.44 2.28 6.12
CA VAL A 21 2.82 3.59 5.88
C VAL A 21 2.94 3.88 4.38
N HIS A 22 1.82 4.26 3.76
CA HIS A 22 1.79 4.79 2.41
C HIS A 22 1.79 6.31 2.46
N PHE A 23 2.63 6.95 1.64
CA PHE A 23 2.59 8.40 1.47
C PHE A 23 1.61 8.76 0.36
N ASP A 24 0.51 9.43 0.73
CA ASP A 24 -0.58 9.79 -0.16
C ASP A 24 -0.45 11.28 -0.57
N THR A 25 0.06 11.54 -1.77
CA THR A 25 0.15 12.92 -2.30
C THR A 25 -0.06 12.97 -3.81
N LYS A 26 -0.77 13.99 -4.26
CA LYS A 26 -1.01 14.28 -5.68
C LYS A 26 0.19 14.91 -6.38
N ARG A 27 1.10 15.51 -5.62
CA ARG A 27 2.34 16.11 -6.12
C ARG A 27 3.46 15.75 -5.18
N ASP A 28 4.30 14.81 -5.59
CA ASP A 28 5.56 14.56 -4.89
C ASP A 28 6.54 15.71 -5.15
N ASN A 29 7.48 15.92 -4.22
CA ASN A 29 8.50 16.97 -4.33
C ASN A 29 9.69 16.56 -5.22
N GLN A 30 9.60 15.44 -5.95
CA GLN A 30 10.68 14.86 -6.74
C GLN A 30 10.37 14.70 -8.23
N GLY A 31 9.16 15.02 -8.72
CA GLY A 31 8.91 15.00 -10.16
C GLY A 31 7.45 15.00 -10.59
N ASP A 32 6.57 15.74 -9.89
CA ASP A 32 5.14 15.88 -10.22
C ASP A 32 4.41 14.53 -10.37
N ARG A 33 4.86 13.48 -9.67
CA ARG A 33 4.16 12.20 -9.70
C ARG A 33 3.00 12.26 -8.73
N ASP A 34 1.84 11.86 -9.24
CA ASP A 34 0.68 11.57 -8.42
C ASP A 34 0.85 10.16 -7.81
N ILE A 35 1.23 10.12 -6.54
CA ILE A 35 1.36 8.88 -5.74
C ILE A 35 0.15 8.66 -4.83
N SER A 36 -0.94 9.39 -5.09
CA SER A 36 -2.18 9.18 -4.35
C SER A 36 -2.77 7.80 -4.63
N ILE A 37 -3.42 7.24 -3.61
CA ILE A 37 -4.10 5.95 -3.71
C ILE A 37 -5.22 6.00 -4.76
N ASP A 38 -5.78 7.17 -5.04
CA ASP A 38 -6.90 7.41 -5.95
C ASP A 38 -6.50 8.12 -7.26
N SER A 39 -5.20 8.25 -7.53
CA SER A 39 -4.62 8.77 -8.80
C SER A 39 -5.28 8.20 -10.07
N THR A 40 -5.75 6.95 -10.00
CA THR A 40 -6.66 6.35 -10.99
C THR A 40 -7.68 5.43 -10.30
N PRO A 41 -8.84 5.12 -10.93
CA PRO A 41 -9.77 4.12 -10.41
C PRO A 41 -9.13 2.75 -10.17
N ALA A 42 -8.18 2.35 -11.04
CA ALA A 42 -7.44 1.10 -10.91
C ALA A 42 -6.40 1.12 -9.77
N SER A 43 -5.89 2.30 -9.40
CA SER A 43 -5.06 2.47 -8.21
C SER A 43 -5.89 2.26 -6.95
N LEU A 44 -7.06 2.91 -6.87
CA LEU A 44 -7.96 2.82 -5.72
C LEU A 44 -8.47 1.39 -5.51
N ALA A 45 -8.87 0.71 -6.58
CA ALA A 45 -9.31 -0.68 -6.51
C ALA A 45 -8.21 -1.61 -5.99
N ALA A 46 -6.97 -1.43 -6.46
CA ALA A 46 -5.82 -2.22 -6.01
C ALA A 46 -5.45 -1.93 -4.55
N PHE A 47 -5.50 -0.65 -4.13
CA PHE A 47 -5.27 -0.28 -2.73
C PHE A 47 -6.32 -0.91 -1.81
N LYS A 48 -7.61 -0.82 -2.16
CA LYS A 48 -8.70 -1.46 -1.40
C LYS A 48 -8.51 -2.97 -1.27
N LYS A 49 -8.10 -3.64 -2.35
CA LYS A 49 -7.79 -5.08 -2.33
C LYS A 49 -6.63 -5.39 -1.38
N LEU A 50 -5.56 -4.58 -1.40
CA LEU A 50 -4.44 -4.73 -0.46
C LEU A 50 -4.90 -4.51 0.98
N ALA A 51 -5.59 -3.41 1.26
CA ALA A 51 -6.04 -3.05 2.60
C ALA A 51 -6.99 -4.07 3.23
N ALA A 52 -7.76 -4.80 2.41
CA ALA A 52 -8.62 -5.89 2.87
C ALA A 52 -7.87 -7.20 3.20
N ASN A 53 -6.55 -7.26 3.00
CA ASN A 53 -5.78 -8.47 3.28
C ASN A 53 -5.70 -8.76 4.79
N PRO A 54 -6.02 -9.98 5.25
CA PRO A 54 -6.00 -10.33 6.67
C PRO A 54 -4.64 -10.15 7.38
N ILE A 55 -3.53 -10.02 6.63
CA ILE A 55 -2.22 -9.73 7.21
C ILE A 55 -2.20 -8.42 8.02
N PHE A 56 -3.11 -7.49 7.72
CA PHE A 56 -3.25 -6.22 8.43
C PHE A 56 -4.18 -6.29 9.65
N ASN A 57 -4.82 -7.44 9.91
CA ASN A 57 -5.62 -7.66 11.11
C ASN A 57 -4.69 -8.00 12.30
N VAL A 58 -3.96 -7.01 12.78
CA VAL A 58 -3.03 -7.17 13.90
C VAL A 58 -3.80 -7.23 15.22
N LYS A 59 -3.57 -8.29 16.01
CA LYS A 59 -3.96 -8.32 17.42
C LYS A 59 -2.77 -7.89 18.26
N LEU A 60 -2.95 -6.84 19.04
CA LEU A 60 -1.99 -6.48 20.09
C LEU A 60 -2.24 -7.45 21.25
N SER A 61 -1.32 -8.38 21.46
CA SER A 61 -1.30 -9.29 22.61
C SER A 61 -0.53 -8.67 23.77
#